data_AF-A0A923YG09-F1
#
_entry.id   AF-A0A923YG09-F1
#
_cell.length_a   1.000
_cell.length_b   1.000
_cell.length_c   1.000
_cell.angle_alpha   90.00
_cell.angle_beta   90.00
_cell.angle_gamma   90.00
#
_symmetry.space_group_name_H-M   'P 1'
#
loop_
_entity.id
_entity.type
_entity.pdbx_description
1 polymer ?
#
loop_
_entity_poly.entity_id
_entity_poly.type
_entity_poly.pdbx_seq_one_letter_code
_entity_poly.pdbx_strand_id
1 'polypeptide(L)'
;MGRIRENSDESLCIHEQKNHTAESVVAILRAGSQSSAILPPEGFLYDQEIKNALDVFIGYLMFDAWIANQDKQSENWPIILADSNDFLAPSYDHGSSLARNKTDLERDYMMVTKDAGAHLEKYITKARSFLFSTSRERLNSCSQ
;
A
#
# COMPACT_ATOMS: atom_id res chain seq x y z
N MET A 1 -45.63 -2.45 31.27
CA MET A 1 -44.24 -2.91 31.14
C MET A 1 -44.20 -3.88 29.97
N GLY A 2 -43.50 -3.70 28.87
CA GLY A 2 -42.31 -2.92 28.56
C GLY A 2 -41.65 -3.70 27.42
N ARG A 3 -41.88 -3.25 26.19
CA ARG A 3 -41.48 -3.86 24.92
C ARG A 3 -39.98 -3.62 24.71
N ILE A 4 -39.15 -4.66 24.65
CA ILE A 4 -37.78 -4.54 24.12
C ILE A 4 -37.85 -5.06 22.68
N ARG A 5 -37.77 -4.13 21.73
CA ARG A 5 -37.44 -4.41 20.33
C ARG A 5 -35.92 -4.45 20.26
N GLU A 6 -35.36 -5.62 19.99
CA GLU A 6 -33.98 -5.69 19.52
C GLU A 6 -33.94 -5.05 18.13
N ASN A 7 -33.11 -4.02 18.05
CA ASN A 7 -32.97 -3.13 16.92
C ASN A 7 -31.69 -3.51 16.17
N SER A 8 -31.76 -3.35 14.86
CA SER A 8 -30.66 -3.32 13.89
C SER A 8 -29.78 -4.56 13.81
N ASP A 9 -30.16 -5.46 12.88
CA ASP A 9 -29.18 -6.10 12.02
C ASP A 9 -28.24 -5.01 11.46
N GLU A 10 -27.06 -4.91 12.06
CA GLU A 10 -25.90 -4.27 11.46
C GLU A 10 -25.64 -4.98 10.14
N SER A 11 -26.22 -4.43 9.07
CA SER A 11 -25.72 -4.65 7.72
C SER A 11 -24.29 -4.16 7.71
N LEU A 12 -23.35 -5.07 7.98
CA LEU A 12 -21.92 -4.89 7.74
C LEU A 12 -21.80 -4.40 6.30
N CYS A 13 -21.58 -3.10 6.15
CA CYS A 13 -21.21 -2.52 4.89
C CYS A 13 -19.85 -3.12 4.56
N ILE A 14 -19.87 -4.20 3.78
CA ILE A 14 -18.70 -4.62 3.03
C ILE A 14 -18.46 -3.47 2.07
N HIS A 15 -17.60 -2.53 2.48
CA HIS A 15 -17.12 -1.50 1.59
C HIS A 15 -16.41 -2.23 0.46
N GLU A 16 -17.08 -2.32 -0.70
CA GLU A 16 -16.46 -2.72 -1.95
C GLU A 16 -15.41 -1.65 -2.26
N GLN A 17 -14.18 -1.87 -1.77
CA GLN A 17 -13.05 -0.99 -2.00
C GLN A 17 -12.87 -0.87 -3.51
N LYS A 18 -13.11 0.34 -4.04
CA LYS A 18 -12.74 0.68 -5.40
C LYS A 18 -11.22 0.67 -5.45
N ASN A 19 -10.65 -0.48 -5.83
CA ASN A 19 -9.22 -0.60 -6.04
C ASN A 19 -8.79 0.44 -7.08
N HIS A 20 -8.09 1.48 -6.63
CA HIS A 20 -7.41 2.39 -7.54
C HIS A 20 -6.28 1.61 -8.19
N THR A 21 -6.31 1.50 -9.51
CA THR A 21 -5.23 0.84 -10.23
C THR A 21 -3.98 1.73 -10.17
N ALA A 22 -2.79 1.14 -10.29
CA ALA A 22 -1.54 1.88 -10.29
C ALA A 22 -1.51 2.99 -11.33
N GLU A 23 -2.09 2.71 -12.49
CA GLU A 23 -2.19 3.63 -13.59
C GLU A 23 -2.99 4.87 -13.20
N SER A 24 -4.04 4.71 -12.39
CA SER A 24 -4.86 5.82 -11.90
C SER A 24 -4.06 6.72 -10.96
N VAL A 25 -3.36 6.12 -9.98
CA VAL A 25 -2.53 6.87 -9.03
C VAL A 25 -1.40 7.59 -9.75
N VAL A 26 -0.69 6.90 -10.64
CA VAL A 26 0.39 7.49 -11.45
C VAL A 26 -0.15 8.58 -12.37
N ALA A 27 -1.32 8.42 -12.99
CA ALA A 27 -1.91 9.44 -13.84
C ALA A 27 -2.29 10.71 -13.05
N ILE A 28 -2.91 10.54 -11.87
CA ILE A 28 -3.26 11.67 -10.98
C ILE A 28 -2.01 12.40 -10.53
N LEU A 29 -1.01 11.68 -10.02
CA LEU A 29 0.24 12.29 -9.53
C LEU A 29 1.04 12.93 -10.66
N ARG A 30 1.04 12.34 -11.86
CA ARG A 30 1.67 12.94 -13.04
C ARG A 30 1.00 14.26 -13.42
N ALA A 31 -0.34 14.26 -13.55
CA ALA A 31 -1.08 15.45 -13.90
C ALA A 31 -0.93 16.56 -12.83
N GLY A 32 -1.08 16.19 -11.55
CA GLY A 32 -0.93 17.10 -10.42
C GLY A 32 0.49 17.65 -10.27
N SER A 33 1.52 16.85 -10.55
CA SER A 33 2.91 17.30 -10.57
C SER A 33 3.18 18.29 -11.70
N GLN A 34 2.61 18.05 -12.89
CA GLN A 34 2.78 18.94 -14.05
C GLN A 34 2.10 20.29 -13.86
N SER A 35 0.93 20.32 -13.22
CA SER A 35 0.21 21.55 -12.91
C SER A 35 0.65 22.21 -11.59
N SER A 36 1.56 21.58 -10.84
CA SER A 36 1.89 21.96 -9.46
C SER A 36 0.69 21.97 -8.50
N ALA A 37 -0.40 21.27 -8.85
CA ALA A 37 -1.58 21.13 -7.99
C ALA A 37 -1.35 20.13 -6.84
N ILE A 38 -0.47 19.15 -7.05
CA ILE A 38 -0.03 18.20 -6.02
C ILE A 38 1.48 18.36 -5.83
N LEU A 39 1.87 18.77 -4.64
CA LEU A 39 3.27 18.94 -4.25
C LEU A 39 3.79 17.69 -3.53
N PRO A 40 5.13 17.49 -3.48
CA PRO A 40 5.76 16.57 -2.53
C PRO A 40 5.27 16.75 -1.09
N PRO A 41 5.56 15.81 -0.18
CA PRO A 41 5.22 15.97 1.22
C PRO A 41 5.62 17.33 1.78
N GLU A 42 4.79 17.87 2.66
CA GLU A 42 5.08 19.15 3.28
C GLU A 42 6.46 19.12 3.96
N GLY A 43 7.29 20.14 3.68
CA GLY A 43 8.68 20.19 4.17
C GLY A 43 9.67 19.29 3.42
N PHE A 44 9.27 18.66 2.31
CA PHE A 44 10.19 17.85 1.50
C PHE A 44 11.36 18.69 0.98
N LEU A 45 12.58 18.15 1.15
CA LEU A 45 13.80 18.76 0.66
C LEU A 45 14.06 18.32 -0.76
N TYR A 46 13.88 19.24 -1.71
CA TYR A 46 14.16 19.01 -3.12
C TYR A 46 15.65 18.82 -3.36
N ASP A 47 15.99 17.92 -4.27
CA ASP A 47 17.33 17.83 -4.84
C ASP A 47 17.29 17.93 -6.38
N GLN A 48 18.41 17.64 -7.04
CA GLN A 48 18.50 17.78 -8.50
C GLN A 48 17.76 16.69 -9.28
N GLU A 49 17.37 15.60 -8.64
CA GLU A 49 16.78 14.41 -9.26
C GLU A 49 15.32 14.20 -8.84
N ILE A 50 14.96 14.49 -7.58
CA ILE A 50 13.62 14.34 -7.03
C ILE A 50 12.98 15.72 -6.88
N LYS A 51 12.07 16.04 -7.81
CA LYS A 51 11.54 17.41 -7.98
C LYS A 51 10.05 17.54 -7.74
N ASN A 52 9.30 16.45 -7.78
CA ASN A 52 7.85 16.51 -7.74
C ASN A 52 7.23 15.32 -7.00
N ALA A 53 5.92 15.39 -6.78
CA ALA A 53 5.18 14.37 -6.03
C ALA A 53 5.27 12.98 -6.69
N LEU A 54 5.31 12.90 -8.02
CA LEU A 54 5.49 11.64 -8.74
C LEU A 54 6.88 11.04 -8.48
N ASP A 55 7.94 11.84 -8.47
CA ASP A 55 9.31 11.35 -8.18
C ASP A 55 9.38 10.77 -6.76
N VAL A 56 8.80 11.48 -5.77
CA VAL A 56 8.73 11.00 -4.39
C VAL A 56 7.92 9.70 -4.29
N PHE A 57 6.80 9.63 -5.00
CA PHE A 57 5.96 8.43 -5.03
C PHE A 57 6.70 7.22 -5.63
N ILE A 58 7.47 7.40 -6.70
CA ILE A 58 8.34 6.35 -7.25
C ILE A 58 9.34 5.89 -6.19
N GLY A 59 9.91 6.84 -5.43
CA GLY A 59 10.76 6.54 -4.26
C GLY A 59 10.04 5.67 -3.23
N TYR A 60 8.77 5.93 -2.92
CA TYR A 60 7.98 5.08 -2.02
C TYR A 60 7.83 3.65 -2.56
N LEU A 61 7.59 3.48 -3.86
CA LEU A 61 7.50 2.14 -4.47
C LEU A 61 8.82 1.39 -4.38
N MET A 62 9.94 2.07 -4.64
CA MET A 62 11.27 1.50 -4.51
C MET A 62 11.56 1.10 -3.05
N PHE A 63 11.18 1.96 -2.10
CA PHE A 63 11.35 1.70 -0.68
C PHE A 63 10.50 0.51 -0.21
N ASP A 64 9.23 0.41 -0.60
CA ASP A 64 8.36 -0.72 -0.28
C ASP A 64 8.91 -2.05 -0.83
N ALA A 65 9.48 -2.03 -2.04
CA ALA A 65 10.17 -3.20 -2.61
C ALA A 65 11.44 -3.56 -1.81
N TRP A 66 12.23 -2.56 -1.40
CA TRP A 66 13.47 -2.75 -0.64
C TRP A 66 13.21 -3.41 0.72
N ILE A 67 12.15 -3.00 1.42
CA ILE A 67 11.81 -3.54 2.74
C ILE A 67 10.88 -4.77 2.69
N ALA A 68 10.55 -5.24 1.48
CA ALA A 68 9.61 -6.33 1.23
C ALA A 68 8.26 -6.13 1.96
N ASN A 69 7.66 -4.94 1.83
CA ASN A 69 6.36 -4.62 2.43
C ASN A 69 5.24 -5.46 1.81
N GLN A 70 4.51 -6.24 2.61
CA GLN A 70 3.49 -7.18 2.13
C GLN A 70 2.06 -6.64 2.15
N ASP A 71 1.84 -5.48 2.74
CA ASP A 71 0.50 -4.95 3.01
C ASP A 71 0.31 -3.58 2.37
N LYS A 72 0.73 -3.46 1.11
CA LYS A 72 0.67 -2.18 0.40
C LYS A 72 -0.57 -2.07 -0.48
N GLN A 73 -1.64 -1.56 0.13
CA GLN A 73 -2.88 -1.17 -0.52
C GLN A 73 -2.83 0.29 -1.01
N SER A 74 -3.69 0.63 -1.99
CA SER A 74 -3.74 1.99 -2.57
C SER A 74 -4.10 3.09 -1.55
N GLU A 75 -4.77 2.73 -0.46
CA GLU A 75 -5.08 3.62 0.67
C GLU A 75 -3.83 4.07 1.45
N ASN A 76 -2.68 3.40 1.26
CA ASN A 76 -1.44 3.75 1.95
C ASN A 76 -0.67 4.88 1.23
N TRP A 77 -1.29 5.57 0.27
CA TRP A 77 -0.75 6.75 -0.44
C TRP A 77 -1.76 7.89 -0.59
N PRO A 78 -2.17 8.53 0.51
CA PRO A 78 -3.16 9.57 0.48
C PRO A 78 -2.56 10.88 0.00
N ILE A 79 -3.43 11.69 -0.57
CA ILE A 79 -3.18 13.10 -0.86
C ILE A 79 -3.85 13.91 0.26
N ILE A 80 -3.10 14.78 0.90
CA ILE A 80 -3.58 15.74 1.88
C ILE A 80 -4.12 16.94 1.12
N LEU A 81 -5.42 17.18 1.23
CA LEU A 81 -6.06 18.36 0.65
C LEU A 81 -5.84 19.56 1.57
N ALA A 82 -5.34 20.66 1.02
CA ALA A 82 -5.16 21.90 1.77
C ALA A 82 -5.73 23.11 1.01
N ASP A 83 -5.93 24.22 1.72
CA ASP A 83 -6.57 25.41 1.15
C ASP A 83 -5.76 26.07 0.01
N SER A 84 -4.46 25.78 -0.08
CA SER A 84 -3.55 26.37 -1.06
C SER A 84 -3.13 25.38 -2.14
N ASN A 85 -2.45 24.30 -1.76
CA ASN A 85 -2.03 23.22 -2.64
C ASN A 85 -2.25 21.88 -1.95
N ASP A 86 -2.52 20.84 -2.73
CA ASP A 86 -2.58 19.50 -2.20
C ASP A 86 -1.17 18.92 -2.07
N PHE A 87 -0.96 18.02 -1.11
CA PHE A 87 0.33 17.41 -0.84
C PHE A 87 0.24 15.89 -0.89
N LEU A 88 1.22 15.23 -1.49
CA LEU A 88 1.41 13.80 -1.25
C LEU A 88 1.74 13.59 0.23
N ALA A 89 1.07 12.69 0.92
CA ALA A 89 1.41 12.42 2.31
C ALA A 89 2.84 11.83 2.46
N PRO A 90 3.51 12.05 3.60
CA PRO A 90 4.69 11.27 3.98
C PRO A 90 4.41 9.76 3.92
N SER A 91 5.43 8.94 3.64
CA SER A 91 5.27 7.49 3.67
C SER A 91 4.93 7.00 5.09
N TYR A 92 4.00 6.06 5.21
CA TYR A 92 3.59 5.47 6.48
C TYR A 92 3.16 4.00 6.31
N ASP A 93 2.87 3.37 7.46
CA ASP A 93 2.39 1.98 7.58
C ASP A 93 3.29 0.93 6.92
N HIS A 94 4.57 0.95 7.29
CA HIS A 94 5.55 -0.06 6.90
C HIS A 94 5.57 -1.26 7.86
N GLY A 95 4.56 -1.39 8.73
CA GLY A 95 4.52 -2.37 9.83
C GLY A 95 4.47 -3.83 9.38
N SER A 96 4.14 -4.09 8.12
CA SER A 96 4.07 -5.41 7.49
C SER A 96 5.31 -5.72 6.62
N SER A 97 6.44 -5.11 6.96
CA SER A 97 7.72 -5.26 6.25
C SER A 97 8.74 -6.08 7.05
N LEU A 98 9.86 -6.43 6.40
CA LEU A 98 11.05 -7.04 7.03
C LEU A 98 10.77 -8.28 7.91
N ALA A 99 9.76 -9.07 7.57
CA ALA A 99 9.39 -10.25 8.36
C ALA A 99 9.08 -9.97 9.83
N ARG A 100 8.56 -8.77 10.16
CA ARG A 100 8.14 -8.40 11.52
C ARG A 100 7.11 -9.39 12.10
N ASN A 101 6.23 -9.94 11.26
CA ASN A 101 5.23 -10.93 11.68
C ASN A 101 5.79 -12.35 11.89
N LYS A 102 7.10 -12.54 11.72
CA LYS A 102 7.80 -13.82 11.93
C LYS A 102 8.55 -13.81 13.26
N THR A 103 8.50 -14.93 13.95
CA THR A 103 9.34 -15.19 15.12
C THR A 103 10.81 -15.25 14.72
N ASP A 104 11.72 -15.03 15.67
CA ASP A 104 13.15 -15.11 15.38
C ASP A 104 13.55 -16.51 14.89
N LEU A 105 12.98 -17.57 15.47
CA LEU A 105 13.17 -18.96 15.02
C LEU A 105 12.73 -19.18 13.57
N GLU A 106 11.59 -18.61 13.16
CA GLU A 106 11.16 -18.68 11.76
C GLU A 106 12.10 -17.90 10.84
N ARG A 107 12.58 -16.71 11.26
CA ARG A 107 13.53 -15.92 10.46
C ARG A 107 14.85 -16.67 10.28
N ASP A 108 15.39 -17.24 11.34
CA ASP A 108 16.60 -18.07 11.28
C ASP A 108 16.40 -19.28 10.37
N TYR A 109 15.26 -19.97 10.50
CA TYR A 109 14.92 -21.09 9.63
C TYR A 109 14.84 -20.67 8.14
N MET A 110 14.18 -19.55 7.83
CA MET A 110 14.07 -19.02 6.46
C MET A 110 15.43 -18.70 5.83
N MET A 111 16.44 -18.33 6.64
CA MET A 111 17.79 -17.98 6.17
C MET A 111 18.66 -19.20 5.85
N VAL A 112 18.39 -20.35 6.46
CA VAL A 112 19.29 -21.53 6.38
C VAL A 112 18.65 -22.75 5.72
N THR A 113 17.32 -22.75 5.57
CA THR A 113 16.60 -23.89 5.02
C THR A 113 16.93 -24.13 3.55
N LYS A 114 16.94 -25.40 3.15
CA LYS A 114 17.03 -25.83 1.73
C LYS A 114 15.66 -25.99 1.09
N ASP A 115 14.59 -25.90 1.88
CA ASP A 115 13.23 -25.93 1.37
C ASP A 115 12.91 -24.60 0.68
N ALA A 116 12.89 -24.61 -0.65
CA ALA A 116 12.57 -23.44 -1.46
C ALA A 116 11.18 -22.85 -1.15
N GLY A 117 10.25 -23.65 -0.62
CA GLY A 117 8.92 -23.18 -0.20
C GLY A 117 8.92 -22.38 1.10
N ALA A 118 9.96 -22.54 1.92
CA ALA A 118 10.12 -21.86 3.21
C ALA A 118 11.34 -20.93 3.24
N HIS A 119 12.11 -20.84 2.15
CA HIS A 119 13.28 -19.98 2.06
C HIS A 119 12.87 -18.48 2.00
N LEU A 120 13.77 -17.61 2.45
CA LEU A 120 13.56 -16.15 2.46
C LEU A 120 13.12 -15.61 1.08
N GLU A 121 13.66 -16.13 -0.01
CA GLU A 121 13.25 -15.77 -1.37
C GLU A 121 11.74 -15.92 -1.58
N LYS A 122 11.16 -17.02 -1.10
CA LYS A 122 9.72 -17.26 -1.19
C LYS A 122 8.93 -16.25 -0.37
N TYR A 123 9.45 -15.86 0.79
CA TYR A 123 8.85 -14.83 1.61
C TYR A 123 8.82 -13.48 0.88
N ILE A 124 9.91 -13.08 0.23
CA ILE A 124 9.99 -11.83 -0.54
C ILE A 124 8.97 -11.81 -1.67
N THR A 125 8.68 -12.94 -2.34
CA THR A 125 7.67 -12.99 -3.42
C THR A 125 6.24 -12.64 -2.98
N LYS A 126 5.96 -12.60 -1.67
CA LYS A 126 4.66 -12.17 -1.12
C LYS A 126 4.53 -10.65 -1.01
N ALA A 127 5.64 -9.90 -1.08
CA ALA A 127 5.65 -8.45 -1.13
C ALA A 127 5.19 -7.97 -2.52
N ARG A 128 3.90 -8.21 -2.81
CA ARG A 128 3.25 -7.78 -4.05
C ARG A 128 2.45 -6.54 -3.73
N SER A 129 2.72 -5.49 -4.49
CA SER A 129 1.88 -4.31 -4.47
C SER A 129 0.58 -4.61 -5.25
N PHE A 130 -0.57 -4.12 -4.76
CA PHE A 130 -1.86 -4.19 -5.46
C PHE A 130 -1.87 -3.40 -6.79
N LEU A 131 -0.76 -2.73 -7.11
CA LEU A 131 -0.51 -2.00 -8.35
C LEU A 131 -0.48 -2.88 -9.62
N PHE A 132 -0.51 -4.20 -9.51
CA PHE A 132 -0.59 -5.12 -10.65
C PHE A 132 -1.99 -5.73 -10.79
N SER A 133 -2.97 -4.97 -11.29
CA SER A 133 -4.22 -5.56 -11.80
C SER A 133 -4.19 -5.61 -13.32
N THR A 134 -3.39 -6.52 -13.90
CA THR A 134 -3.71 -7.01 -15.25
C THR A 134 -4.96 -7.86 -15.11
N SER A 135 -6.01 -7.49 -15.82
CA SER A 135 -7.33 -8.12 -15.82
C SER A 135 -7.30 -9.63 -16.13
N ARG A 136 -6.98 -10.51 -15.17
CA ARG A 136 -7.34 -11.94 -15.20
C ARG A 136 -7.16 -12.77 -13.93
N GLU A 137 -6.89 -12.21 -12.76
CA GLU A 137 -6.99 -12.97 -11.51
C GLU A 137 -8.09 -12.38 -10.64
N ARG A 138 -9.34 -12.68 -11.04
CA ARG A 138 -10.43 -12.73 -10.07
C ARG A 138 -10.00 -13.76 -9.04
N LEU A 139 -9.84 -13.30 -7.82
CA LEU A 139 -9.64 -14.10 -6.62
C LEU A 139 -10.74 -15.17 -6.56
N ASN A 140 -10.46 -16.36 -7.07
CA ASN A 140 -11.11 -17.59 -6.62
C ASN A 140 -10.51 -17.92 -5.25
N SER A 141 -10.83 -17.10 -4.26
CA SER A 141 -10.66 -17.44 -2.85
C SER A 141 -11.89 -16.96 -2.08
N CYS A 142 -13.05 -17.34 -2.59
CA CYS A 142 -14.19 -17.66 -1.74
C CYS A 142 -14.50 -19.13 -2.06
N SER A 143 -14.05 -20.02 -1.17
CA SER A 143 -14.42 -21.42 -1.21
C SER A 143 -14.60 -21.89 0.22
N GLN A 144 -15.90 -22.00 0.53
CA GLN A 144 -16.59 -22.70 1.63
C GLN A 144 -16.53 -22.07 3.02
#